data_AF-A0A026VYE0-F1
#
_entry.id   AF-A0A026VYE0-F1
#
_cell.length_a   1.000
_cell.length_b   1.000
_cell.length_c   1.000
_cell.angle_alpha   90.00
_cell.angle_beta   90.00
_cell.angle_gamma   90.00
#
_symmetry.space_group_name_H-M   'P 1'
#
loop_
_entity.id
_entity.type
_entity.pdbx_description
1 polymer ?
#
loop_
_entity_poly.entity_id
_entity_poly.type
_entity_poly.pdbx_seq_one_letter_code
_entity_poly.pdbx_strand_id
1 'polypeptide(L)' 'MPAVIRVLNCNLFSAVGPDASKDKEYKNPEYFCYHVDSFGEAEVELAKYRLPVPSNKKPYP' A
#
# COMPACT_ATOMS: atom_id res chain seq x y z
N MET A 1 5.70 5.58 15.82
CA MET A 1 4.34 5.61 15.23
C MET A 1 4.37 4.69 14.00
N PRO A 2 3.88 3.44 14.08
CA PRO A 2 4.04 2.47 13.00
C PRO A 2 3.18 2.85 11.78
N ALA A 3 3.71 2.68 10.57
CA ALA A 3 3.22 3.24 9.31
C ALA A 3 1.89 2.67 8.80
N VAL A 4 1.33 1.66 9.49
CA VAL A 4 0.12 0.93 9.11
C VAL A 4 -1.16 1.79 9.15
N ILE A 5 -1.12 3.01 9.72
CA ILE A 5 -2.27 3.93 9.86
C ILE A 5 -2.02 5.27 9.11
N ARG A 6 -1.40 5.25 7.93
CA ARG A 6 -1.44 6.43 7.03
C ARG A 6 -2.44 6.32 5.88
N VAL A 7 -2.89 5.11 5.53
CA VAL A 7 -4.00 4.92 4.56
C VAL A 7 -5.30 5.55 5.06
N LEU A 8 -5.50 5.61 6.38
CA LEU A 8 -6.65 6.26 7.01
C LEU A 8 -6.65 7.79 6.92
N ASN A 9 -5.57 8.42 6.46
CA ASN A 9 -5.49 9.88 6.31
C ASN A 9 -5.77 10.33 4.87
N CYS A 10 -6.69 9.62 4.21
CA CYS A 10 -7.22 10.01 2.92
C CYS A 10 -8.07 11.26 3.11
N ASN A 11 -7.61 12.41 2.61
CA ASN A 11 -8.44 13.60 2.56
C ASN A 11 -9.75 13.27 1.82
N LEU A 12 -10.87 13.25 2.54
CA LEU A 12 -12.20 12.95 2.00
C LEU A 12 -12.55 13.88 0.83
N PHE A 13 -11.94 15.08 0.79
CA PHE A 13 -12.20 16.17 -0.14
C PHE A 13 -11.41 16.15 -1.46
N SER A 14 -10.51 15.19 -1.70
CA SER A 14 -9.85 15.12 -3.02
C SER A 14 -10.83 14.69 -4.11
N ALA A 15 -10.95 15.50 -5.16
CA ALA A 15 -11.73 15.17 -6.34
C ALA A 15 -11.17 13.91 -6.99
N VAL A 16 -12.04 12.92 -7.18
CA VAL A 16 -11.77 11.73 -7.98
C VAL A 16 -12.16 12.01 -9.43
N GLY A 17 -11.66 11.24 -10.39
CA GLY A 17 -11.91 11.48 -11.82
C GLY A 17 -13.40 11.58 -12.20
N PRO A 18 -13.73 12.03 -13.42
CA PRO A 18 -15.11 12.18 -13.87
C PRO A 18 -15.92 10.90 -13.63
N ASP A 19 -17.14 11.05 -13.08
CA ASP A 19 -18.06 9.99 -12.65
C ASP A 19 -17.62 9.08 -11.48
N ALA A 20 -16.39 9.23 -10.98
CA ALA A 20 -15.96 8.57 -9.75
C ALA A 20 -16.56 9.27 -8.52
N SER A 21 -16.93 8.50 -7.50
CA SER A 21 -17.37 9.02 -6.21
C SER A 21 -16.98 8.03 -5.13
N LYS A 22 -16.52 8.57 -3.99
CA LYS A 22 -16.11 7.80 -2.81
C LYS A 22 -17.31 7.24 -2.04
N ASP A 23 -18.51 7.78 -2.26
CA ASP A 23 -19.73 7.46 -1.52
C ASP A 23 -20.66 6.48 -2.27
N LYS A 24 -20.21 5.93 -3.40
CA LYS A 24 -20.95 4.93 -4.19
C LYS A 24 -20.76 3.52 -3.62
N GLU A 25 -21.55 2.56 -4.11
CA GLU A 25 -21.59 1.17 -3.63
C GLU A 25 -20.30 0.35 -3.84
N TYR A 26 -19.26 0.93 -4.45
CA TYR A 26 -18.00 0.22 -4.69
C TYR A 26 -17.37 -0.24 -3.37
N LYS A 27 -17.11 -1.55 -3.26
CA LYS A 27 -16.75 -2.20 -1.99
C LYS A 27 -15.30 -1.96 -1.55
N ASN A 28 -14.48 -1.31 -2.38
CA ASN A 28 -13.08 -1.03 -2.05
C ASN A 28 -12.72 0.46 -2.21
N PRO A 29 -13.33 1.37 -1.41
CA PRO A 29 -13.06 2.80 -1.49
C PRO A 29 -11.65 3.20 -1.04
N GLU A 30 -10.93 2.33 -0.32
CA GLU A 30 -9.59 2.60 0.18
C GLU A 30 -8.54 2.75 -0.95
N TYR A 31 -8.80 2.16 -2.12
CA TYR A 31 -7.93 2.27 -3.29
C TYR A 31 -7.73 3.71 -3.76
N PHE A 32 -8.72 4.60 -3.59
CA PHE A 32 -8.60 6.02 -3.97
C PHE A 32 -7.50 6.76 -3.21
N CYS A 33 -6.99 6.18 -2.14
CA CYS A 33 -6.06 6.79 -1.20
C CYS A 33 -4.63 6.29 -1.38
N TYR A 34 -4.38 5.43 -2.37
CA TYR A 34 -3.04 4.95 -2.68
C TYR A 34 -2.19 6.06 -3.30
N HIS A 35 -0.95 6.16 -2.84
CA HIS A 35 0.10 6.99 -3.43
C HIS A 35 1.04 6.12 -4.26
N VAL A 36 1.86 6.76 -5.10
CA VAL A 36 2.90 6.07 -5.90
C VAL A 36 3.81 5.19 -5.02
N ASP A 37 4.03 5.60 -3.77
CA ASP A 37 4.90 4.91 -2.82
C ASP A 37 4.18 3.87 -1.96
N SER A 38 2.84 3.80 -2.01
CA SER A 38 2.06 2.90 -1.13
C SER A 38 2.44 1.43 -1.29
N PHE A 39 2.86 1.02 -2.48
CA PHE A 39 3.36 -0.32 -2.70
C PHE A 39 4.67 -0.57 -1.94
N GLY A 40 5.65 0.34 -2.04
CA GLY A 40 6.92 0.22 -1.34
C GLY A 40 6.78 0.28 0.17
N GLU A 41 5.88 1.13 0.68
CA GLU A 41 5.56 1.21 2.12
C GLU A 41 4.99 -0.12 2.64
N ALA A 42 4.09 -0.74 1.86
CA ALA A 42 3.52 -2.05 2.21
C ALA A 42 4.60 -3.15 2.23
N GLU A 43 5.56 -3.12 1.29
CA GLU A 43 6.67 -4.08 1.27
C GLU A 43 7.57 -3.97 2.50
N VAL A 44 7.85 -2.75 2.97
CA VAL A 44 8.65 -2.50 4.19
C VAL A 44 7.93 -3.05 5.44
N GLU A 45 6.62 -2.85 5.53
CA GLU A 45 5.83 -3.38 6.64
C GLU A 45 5.75 -4.91 6.63
N LEU A 46 5.55 -5.51 5.45
CA LEU A 46 5.51 -6.97 5.27
C LEU A 46 6.88 -7.63 5.48
N ALA A 47 7.99 -6.92 5.28
CA ALA A 47 9.34 -7.47 5.42
C ALA A 47 9.60 -8.08 6.81
N LYS A 48 8.97 -7.56 7.86
CA LYS A 48 9.08 -8.05 9.25
C LYS A 48 8.59 -9.49 9.42
N TYR A 49 7.70 -9.94 8.54
CA TYR A 49 7.05 -11.25 8.60
C TYR A 49 7.60 -12.22 7.55
N ARG A 50 8.63 -11.82 6.79
CA ARG A 50 9.22 -12.67 5.75
C ARG A 50 10.14 -13.73 6.38
N LEU A 51 10.13 -14.91 5.77
CA LEU A 51 11.12 -15.94 6.03
C LEU A 51 12.51 -15.45 5.56
N PRO A 52 13.61 -15.96 6.17
CA PRO A 52 14.95 -15.64 5.72
C PRO A 52 15.14 -16.09 4.26
N VAL A 53 15.82 -15.26 3.48
CA VAL A 53 16.11 -15.55 2.07
C VAL A 53 17.02 -16.77 2.00
N PRO A 54 16.74 -17.75 1.12
CA PRO A 54 17.64 -18.87 0.92
C PRO A 54 18.97 -18.38 0.36
N SER A 55 20.08 -18.87 0.91
CA SER A 55 21.41 -18.61 0.36
C SER A 55 21.78 -19.69 -0.65
N ASN A 56 22.42 -19.28 -1.75
CA ASN A 56 23.09 -20.23 -2.64
C ASN A 56 24.31 -20.83 -1.94
N LYS A 57 24.65 -22.08 -2.24
CA LYS A 57 25.85 -22.75 -1.71
C LYS A 57 27.14 -22.24 -2.37
N LYS A 58 27.03 -21.71 -3.60
CA LYS A 58 28.13 -21.10 -4.34
C LYS A 58 27.74 -19.65 -4.67
N PRO A 59 28.63 -18.66 -4.52
CA PRO A 59 28.35 -17.28 -4.94
C PRO A 59 28.01 -17.22 -6.44
N TYR A 60 27.16 -16.27 -6.81
CA TYR A 60 27.00 -15.90 -8.22
C TYR A 60 28.32 -15.27 -8.71
N PRO A 61 28.83 -15.65 -9.89
CA PRO A 61 30.09 -15.12 -10.42
C PRO A 61 30.05 -13.61 -10.70
#